data_AF-A0A949RR94-F1
#
_entry.id   AF-A0A949RR94-F1
#
_cell.length_a   1.000
_cell.length_b   1.000
_cell.length_c   1.000
_cell.angle_alpha   90.00
_cell.angle_beta   90.00
_cell.angle_gamma   90.00
#
_symmetry.space_group_name_H-M   'P 1'
#
loop_
_entity.id
_entity.type
_entity.pdbx_description
1 polymer ?
#
loop_
_entity_poly.entity_id
_entity_poly.type
_entity_poly.pdbx_seq_one_letter_code
_entity_poly.pdbx_strand_id
1 'polypeptide(L)'
;MAFCPNCGAPVEGRFCPACGANIGGAPPQAGGTAPAGGGGPAASAGASGLTENMASALCYSLTLITGIVFLVLPPYNTNPRVRFHAFQAIFFALGLFVLFFGLGMFMIFLPGILRIMLGLVEMAASFGVFLLWLFLMWKAYNGEKLVLPVIGPLAEQQAGR
;
A
#
# COMPACT_ATOMS: atom_id res chain seq x y z
N MET A 1 4.92 -29.65 -30.10
CA MET A 1 4.48 -29.09 -28.81
C MET A 1 4.68 -27.58 -28.91
N ALA A 2 3.61 -26.80 -28.84
CA ALA A 2 3.73 -25.35 -28.78
C ALA A 2 4.15 -24.95 -27.36
N PHE A 3 4.90 -23.85 -27.22
CA PHE A 3 5.27 -23.29 -25.92
C PHE A 3 4.55 -21.97 -25.71
N CYS A 4 4.13 -21.69 -24.48
CA CYS A 4 3.47 -20.45 -24.15
C CYS A 4 4.47 -19.27 -24.27
N PRO A 5 4.19 -18.22 -25.07
CA PRO A 5 5.10 -17.08 -25.22
C PRO A 5 5.25 -16.24 -23.95
N ASN A 6 4.32 -16.38 -22.99
CA ASN A 6 4.34 -15.62 -21.76
C ASN A 6 5.15 -16.30 -20.63
N CYS A 7 5.20 -17.64 -20.59
CA CYS A 7 5.83 -18.37 -19.46
C CYS A 7 6.69 -19.58 -19.86
N GLY A 8 6.76 -19.95 -21.14
CA GLY A 8 7.60 -21.04 -21.62
C GLY A 8 7.11 -22.47 -21.32
N ALA A 9 5.94 -22.63 -20.68
CA ALA A 9 5.37 -23.95 -20.44
C ALA A 9 4.89 -24.62 -21.74
N PRO A 10 4.98 -25.96 -21.88
CA PRO A 10 4.41 -26.69 -23.00
C PRO A 10 2.88 -26.60 -22.96
N VAL A 11 2.24 -26.39 -24.11
CA VAL A 11 0.80 -26.18 -24.24
C VAL A 11 0.22 -26.99 -25.40
N GLU A 12 -0.92 -27.62 -25.14
CA GLU A 12 -1.64 -28.49 -26.10
C GLU A 12 -3.04 -27.95 -26.45
N GLY A 13 -3.37 -26.72 -26.05
CA GLY A 13 -4.69 -26.13 -26.25
C GLY A 13 -4.68 -24.61 -26.38
N ARG A 14 -5.87 -24.01 -26.37
CA ARG A 14 -6.11 -22.57 -26.53
C ARG A 14 -5.76 -21.74 -25.29
N PHE A 15 -5.55 -22.38 -24.15
CA PHE A 15 -5.18 -21.74 -22.89
C PHE A 15 -3.98 -22.43 -22.27
N CYS A 16 -3.07 -21.65 -21.70
CA CYS A 16 -1.93 -22.18 -20.96
C CYS A 16 -2.37 -22.58 -19.54
N PRO A 17 -2.26 -23.87 -19.15
CA PRO A 17 -2.66 -24.30 -17.80
C PRO A 17 -1.72 -23.78 -16.70
N ALA A 18 -0.51 -23.36 -17.05
CA ALA A 18 0.47 -22.85 -16.08
C ALA A 18 0.26 -21.37 -15.72
N CYS A 19 -0.24 -20.54 -16.63
CA CYS A 19 -0.36 -19.09 -16.43
C CYS A 19 -1.69 -18.47 -16.87
N GLY A 20 -2.61 -19.25 -17.44
CA GLY A 20 -3.92 -18.80 -17.88
C GLY A 20 -3.94 -18.01 -19.20
N ALA A 21 -2.80 -17.81 -19.86
CA ALA A 21 -2.73 -17.05 -21.11
C ALA A 21 -3.49 -17.75 -22.25
N ASN A 22 -4.32 -16.99 -22.98
CA ASN A 22 -4.95 -17.47 -24.22
C ASN A 22 -3.93 -17.42 -25.36
N ILE A 23 -3.73 -18.57 -25.99
CA ILE A 23 -2.70 -18.86 -26.99
C ILE A 23 -3.32 -19.24 -28.34
N GLY A 24 -4.66 -19.26 -28.46
CA GLY A 24 -5.37 -19.60 -29.70
C GLY A 24 -6.08 -18.41 -30.35
N GLY A 25 -5.32 -17.41 -30.75
CA GLY A 25 -5.78 -16.33 -31.64
C GLY A 25 -4.58 -15.78 -32.42
N ALA A 26 -4.72 -15.72 -33.75
CA ALA A 26 -3.71 -15.30 -34.72
C ALA A 26 -3.28 -13.80 -34.53
N PRO A 27 -2.25 -13.31 -35.27
CA PRO A 27 -1.24 -12.31 -34.83
C PRO A 27 -1.73 -10.84 -34.84
N PRO A 28 -0.91 -9.84 -34.42
CA PRO A 28 -1.40 -8.55 -33.98
C PRO A 28 -1.81 -7.67 -35.16
N GLN A 29 -3.08 -7.26 -35.19
CA GLN A 29 -3.54 -6.26 -36.14
C GLN A 29 -3.55 -4.89 -35.47
N ALA A 30 -2.64 -4.03 -35.92
CA ALA A 30 -2.65 -2.61 -35.66
C ALA A 30 -3.94 -1.97 -36.21
N GLY A 31 -4.50 -1.02 -35.46
CA GLY A 31 -5.53 -0.10 -35.94
C GLY A 31 -6.93 -0.37 -35.39
N GLY A 32 -7.38 0.50 -34.48
CA GLY A 32 -8.76 0.53 -34.02
C GLY A 32 -8.96 1.47 -32.85
N THR A 33 -9.22 2.74 -33.14
CA THR A 33 -9.64 3.74 -32.16
C THR A 33 -11.10 3.53 -31.71
N ALA A 34 -11.30 3.70 -30.38
CA ALA A 34 -12.52 4.09 -29.66
C ALA A 34 -13.37 2.99 -28.97
N PRO A 35 -14.18 3.31 -27.92
CA PRO A 35 -14.21 4.52 -27.10
C PRO A 35 -13.90 4.27 -25.60
N ALA A 36 -13.65 5.36 -24.88
CA ALA A 36 -13.49 5.40 -23.43
C ALA A 36 -14.78 4.98 -22.72
N GLY A 37 -14.81 3.73 -22.23
CA GLY A 37 -15.76 3.25 -21.23
C GLY A 37 -15.00 3.03 -19.93
N GLY A 38 -15.46 3.68 -18.85
CA GLY A 38 -14.82 3.68 -17.54
C GLY A 38 -14.55 2.28 -17.00
N GLY A 39 -13.31 1.82 -17.17
CA GLY A 39 -12.78 0.65 -16.50
C GLY A 39 -12.38 1.03 -15.09
N GLY A 40 -13.24 0.72 -14.11
CA GLY A 40 -12.73 0.45 -12.77
C GLY A 40 -11.60 -0.58 -12.88
N PRO A 41 -10.52 -0.50 -12.09
CA PRO A 41 -9.34 -1.31 -12.32
C PRO A 41 -9.71 -2.79 -12.27
N ALA A 42 -9.71 -3.40 -13.46
CA ALA A 42 -9.81 -4.83 -13.64
C ALA A 42 -8.66 -5.44 -12.84
N ALA A 43 -8.99 -6.13 -11.75
CA ALA A 43 -8.05 -6.93 -11.03
C ALA A 43 -7.52 -8.00 -12.00
N SER A 44 -6.32 -7.77 -12.53
CA SER A 44 -5.56 -8.78 -13.26
C SER A 44 -5.13 -9.86 -12.26
N ALA A 45 -6.03 -10.80 -12.01
CA ALA A 45 -5.72 -12.05 -11.34
C ALA A 45 -4.80 -12.86 -12.27
N GLY A 46 -3.50 -12.63 -12.14
CA GLY A 46 -2.49 -13.18 -13.05
C GLY A 46 -1.07 -13.01 -12.53
N ALA A 47 -0.86 -13.27 -11.24
CA ALA A 47 0.43 -13.62 -10.62
C ALA A 47 0.11 -14.18 -9.22
N SER A 48 0.80 -15.23 -8.78
CA SER A 48 0.62 -15.86 -7.46
C SER A 48 1.09 -15.00 -6.26
N GLY A 49 0.89 -13.68 -6.31
CA GLY A 49 1.29 -12.72 -5.29
C GLY A 49 0.28 -11.59 -5.11
N LEU A 50 0.44 -10.83 -4.02
CA LEU A 50 -0.33 -9.62 -3.75
C LEU A 50 -0.13 -8.60 -4.88
N THR A 51 -1.21 -7.94 -5.30
CA THR A 51 -1.14 -6.79 -6.20
C THR A 51 -0.40 -5.64 -5.52
N GLU A 52 0.18 -4.74 -6.30
CA GLU A 52 0.93 -3.58 -5.79
C GLU A 52 0.08 -2.70 -4.86
N ASN A 53 -1.18 -2.47 -5.24
CA ASN A 53 -2.11 -1.68 -4.44
C ASN A 53 -2.46 -2.38 -3.12
N MET A 54 -2.66 -3.70 -3.16
CA MET A 54 -2.91 -4.48 -1.95
C MET A 54 -1.68 -4.48 -1.03
N ALA A 55 -0.48 -4.71 -1.58
CA ALA A 55 0.77 -4.65 -0.82
C ALA A 55 0.99 -3.27 -0.18
N SER A 56 0.70 -2.20 -0.92
CA SER A 56 0.76 -0.82 -0.44
C SER A 56 -0.23 -0.55 0.71
N ALA A 57 -1.47 -1.04 0.61
CA ALA A 57 -2.44 -0.93 1.69
C ALA A 57 -2.02 -1.75 2.93
N LEU A 58 -1.52 -2.97 2.72
CA LEU A 58 -1.08 -3.86 3.79
C LEU A 58 0.11 -3.32 4.58
N CYS A 59 0.92 -2.43 4.00
CA CYS A 59 1.96 -1.71 4.73
C CYS A 59 1.39 -1.01 5.98
N TYR A 60 0.16 -0.51 5.91
CA TYR A 60 -0.49 0.20 7.02
C TYR A 60 -1.12 -0.72 8.06
N SER A 61 -1.35 -2.02 7.80
CA SER A 61 -2.12 -2.91 8.68
C SER A 61 -1.49 -3.11 10.06
N LEU A 62 -0.20 -3.45 10.10
CA LEU A 62 0.59 -3.48 11.34
C LEU A 62 1.66 -2.38 11.30
N THR A 63 1.40 -1.31 10.53
CA THR A 63 2.24 -0.14 10.24
C THR A 63 3.75 -0.39 10.26
N LEU A 64 4.35 -0.46 11.45
CA LEU A 64 5.75 -0.76 11.66
C LEU A 64 6.16 -2.16 11.15
N ILE A 65 5.47 -3.22 11.58
CA ILE A 65 5.86 -4.60 11.28
C ILE A 65 5.68 -4.88 9.78
N THR A 66 4.49 -4.61 9.26
CA THR A 66 4.17 -4.83 7.84
C THR A 66 5.00 -3.94 6.93
N GLY A 67 5.24 -2.68 7.30
CA GLY A 67 6.12 -1.79 6.54
C GLY A 67 7.54 -2.35 6.41
N ILE A 68 8.14 -2.85 7.50
CA ILE A 68 9.47 -3.46 7.45
C ILE A 68 9.47 -4.71 6.57
N VAL A 69 8.46 -5.57 6.70
CA VAL A 69 8.34 -6.79 5.89
C VAL A 69 8.33 -6.47 4.40
N PHE A 70 7.53 -5.50 3.95
CA PHE A 70 7.47 -5.14 2.53
C PHE A 70 8.73 -4.42 2.01
N LEU A 71 9.56 -3.84 2.89
CA LEU A 71 10.86 -3.28 2.50
C LEU A 71 11.95 -4.34 2.30
N VAL A 72 11.80 -5.53 2.87
CA VAL A 72 12.79 -6.61 2.72
C VAL A 72 12.33 -7.73 1.79
N LEU A 73 11.01 -7.90 1.63
CA LEU A 73 10.42 -9.00 0.87
C LEU A 73 10.42 -8.73 -0.64
N PRO A 74 11.12 -9.54 -1.46
CA PRO A 74 11.01 -9.47 -2.91
C PRO A 74 9.65 -10.04 -3.40
N PRO A 75 9.10 -9.56 -4.53
CA PRO A 75 9.57 -8.44 -5.36
C PRO A 75 9.09 -7.06 -4.87
N TYR A 76 8.44 -6.98 -3.71
CA TYR A 76 7.83 -5.74 -3.21
C TYR A 76 8.85 -4.68 -2.81
N ASN A 77 10.00 -5.11 -2.31
CA ASN A 77 11.10 -4.25 -1.90
C ASN A 77 11.75 -3.46 -3.04
N THR A 78 11.54 -3.83 -4.30
CA THR A 78 12.03 -3.06 -5.47
C THR A 78 10.98 -2.12 -6.03
N ASN A 79 9.72 -2.25 -5.61
CA ASN A 79 8.63 -1.43 -6.12
C ASN A 79 8.58 -0.07 -5.41
N PRO A 80 8.82 1.07 -6.11
CA PRO A 80 8.91 2.39 -5.47
C PRO A 80 7.60 2.82 -4.79
N ARG A 81 6.43 2.38 -5.29
CA ARG A 81 5.13 2.68 -4.67
C ARG A 81 5.00 1.96 -3.33
N VAL A 82 5.27 0.66 -3.31
CA VAL A 82 5.19 -0.14 -2.07
C VAL A 82 6.20 0.38 -1.05
N ARG A 83 7.43 0.70 -1.47
CA ARG A 83 8.46 1.28 -0.60
C ARG A 83 8.04 2.60 0.01
N PHE A 84 7.41 3.49 -0.77
CA PHE A 84 6.89 4.75 -0.24
C PHE A 84 5.86 4.52 0.87
N HIS A 85 4.86 3.67 0.62
CA HIS A 85 3.84 3.37 1.61
C HIS A 85 4.42 2.65 2.84
N ALA A 86 5.41 1.79 2.65
CA ALA A 86 6.13 1.13 3.74
C ALA A 86 6.90 2.14 4.61
N PHE A 87 7.69 3.04 4.02
CA PHE A 87 8.39 4.09 4.79
C PHE A 87 7.42 5.06 5.46
N GLN A 88 6.36 5.49 4.75
CA GLN A 88 5.35 6.35 5.34
C GLN A 88 4.62 5.68 6.51
N ALA A 89 4.31 4.38 6.41
CA ALA A 89 3.71 3.62 7.50
C ALA A 89 4.64 3.49 8.72
N ILE A 90 5.94 3.27 8.49
CA ILE A 90 6.96 3.24 9.56
C ILE A 90 7.08 4.60 10.24
N PHE A 91 7.22 5.68 9.48
CA PHE A 91 7.32 7.03 10.06
C PHE A 91 6.03 7.47 10.74
N PHE A 92 4.88 7.05 10.23
CA PHE A 92 3.59 7.28 10.87
C PHE A 92 3.53 6.58 12.24
N ALA A 93 3.91 5.29 12.30
CA ALA A 93 3.97 4.55 13.55
C ALA A 93 4.94 5.16 14.57
N LEU A 94 6.15 5.52 14.14
CA LEU A 94 7.15 6.15 14.99
C LEU A 94 6.69 7.54 15.48
N GLY A 95 6.07 8.34 14.60
CA GLY A 95 5.52 9.64 14.96
C GLY A 95 4.41 9.52 16.01
N LEU A 96 3.50 8.56 15.84
CA LEU A 96 2.46 8.28 16.84
C LEU A 96 3.03 7.77 18.15
N PHE A 97 4.02 6.89 18.10
CA PHE A 97 4.68 6.39 19.31
C PHE A 97 5.30 7.54 20.12
N VAL A 98 6.07 8.42 19.47
CA VAL A 98 6.67 9.59 20.13
C VAL A 98 5.61 10.54 20.68
N LEU A 99 4.54 10.80 19.91
CA LEU A 99 3.45 11.68 20.33
C LEU A 99 2.72 11.14 21.57
N PHE A 100 2.26 9.89 21.53
CA PHE A 100 1.51 9.28 22.64
C PHE A 100 2.39 9.06 23.86
N PHE A 101 3.64 8.63 23.67
CA PHE A 101 4.57 8.46 24.78
C PHE A 101 4.89 9.81 25.46
N GLY A 102 5.17 10.85 24.66
CA GLY A 102 5.44 12.19 25.17
C GLY A 102 4.24 12.81 25.88
N LEU A 103 3.04 12.69 25.30
CA LEU A 103 1.81 13.17 25.90
C LEU A 103 1.49 12.41 27.20
N GLY A 104 1.66 11.08 27.21
CA GLY A 104 1.49 10.25 28.39
C GLY A 104 2.44 10.64 29.54
N MET A 105 3.72 10.88 29.23
CA MET A 105 4.69 11.38 30.21
C MET A 105 4.30 12.74 30.76
N PHE A 106 3.82 13.66 29.91
CA PHE A 106 3.38 14.99 30.31
C PHE A 106 2.15 14.95 31.23
N MET A 107 1.19 14.06 30.94
CA MET A 107 -0.05 13.90 31.72
C MET A 107 0.17 13.49 33.18
N ILE A 108 1.30 12.82 33.49
CA ILE A 108 1.64 12.39 34.87
C ILE A 108 1.82 13.59 35.80
N PHE A 109 2.29 14.72 35.26
CA PHE A 109 2.56 15.94 36.04
C PHE A 109 1.34 16.87 36.15
N LEU A 110 0.21 16.54 35.51
CA LEU A 110 -0.97 17.41 35.48
C LEU A 110 -1.92 17.14 36.66
N PRO A 111 -2.50 18.20 37.26
CA PRO A 111 -3.54 18.06 38.28
C PRO A 111 -4.83 17.45 37.69
N GLY A 112 -5.58 16.72 38.53
CA GLY A 112 -6.64 15.80 38.09
C GLY A 112 -7.71 16.38 37.15
N ILE A 113 -8.17 17.61 37.38
CA ILE A 113 -9.19 18.25 36.52
C ILE A 113 -8.64 18.57 35.11
N LEU A 114 -7.39 19.03 35.03
CA LEU A 114 -6.75 19.39 33.77
C LEU A 114 -6.42 18.14 32.96
N ARG A 115 -6.06 17.04 33.64
CA ARG A 115 -5.85 15.73 33.04
C ARG A 115 -7.14 15.18 32.39
N ILE A 116 -8.30 15.33 33.03
CA ILE A 116 -9.58 14.89 32.45
C ILE A 116 -9.88 15.67 31.17
N MET A 117 -9.77 17.00 31.21
CA MET A 117 -10.03 17.85 30.05
C MET A 117 -9.10 17.52 28.88
N LEU A 118 -7.80 17.37 29.15
CA LEU A 118 -6.82 17.03 28.11
C LEU A 118 -7.01 15.59 27.59
N GLY A 119 -7.44 14.65 28.42
CA GLY A 119 -7.77 13.29 28.01
C GLY A 119 -8.97 13.22 27.05
N LEU A 120 -9.98 14.07 27.21
CA LEU A 120 -11.07 14.19 26.24
C LEU A 120 -10.57 14.69 24.88
N VAL A 121 -9.66 15.68 24.88
CA VAL A 121 -9.04 16.20 23.66
C VAL A 121 -8.18 15.14 22.98
N GLU A 122 -7.39 14.39 23.77
CA GLU A 122 -6.59 13.27 23.27
C GLU A 122 -7.48 12.18 22.64
N MET A 123 -8.61 11.84 23.26
CA MET A 123 -9.54 10.85 22.73
C MET A 123 -10.10 11.29 21.36
N ALA A 124 -10.51 12.56 21.24
CA ALA A 124 -10.98 13.11 19.97
C ALA A 124 -9.86 13.16 18.92
N ALA A 125 -8.64 13.55 19.30
CA ALA A 125 -7.49 13.57 18.41
C ALA A 125 -7.10 12.17 17.93
N SER A 126 -7.14 11.17 18.83
CA SER A 126 -6.86 9.76 18.52
C SER A 126 -7.86 9.21 17.52
N PHE A 127 -9.13 9.59 17.63
CA PHE A 127 -10.14 9.24 16.63
C PHE A 127 -9.82 9.87 15.26
N GLY A 128 -9.41 11.13 15.23
CA GLY A 128 -8.96 11.79 14.00
C GLY A 128 -7.75 11.10 13.36
N VAL A 129 -6.77 10.70 14.18
CA VAL A 129 -5.59 9.92 13.75
C VAL A 129 -6.02 8.56 13.18
N PHE A 130 -6.96 7.88 13.83
CA PHE A 130 -7.48 6.60 13.36
C PHE A 130 -8.18 6.73 12.00
N LEU A 131 -9.01 7.77 11.81
CA LEU A 131 -9.63 8.07 10.52
C LEU A 131 -8.60 8.41 9.44
N LEU A 132 -7.57 9.20 9.77
CA LEU A 132 -6.47 9.49 8.84
C LEU A 132 -5.74 8.20 8.44
N TRP A 133 -5.46 7.30 9.39
CA TRP A 133 -4.83 6.01 9.12
C TRP A 133 -5.66 5.14 8.17
N LEU A 134 -6.97 5.04 8.40
CA LEU A 134 -7.88 4.35 7.49
C LEU A 134 -7.92 5.02 6.11
N PHE A 135 -7.92 6.34 6.06
CA PHE A 135 -7.91 7.10 4.81
C PHE A 135 -6.62 6.86 4.00
N LEU A 136 -5.47 6.79 4.67
CA LEU A 136 -4.19 6.43 4.05
C LEU A 136 -4.23 5.02 3.46
N MET A 137 -4.76 4.05 4.21
CA MET A 137 -4.90 2.67 3.75
C MET A 137 -5.84 2.57 2.54
N TRP A 138 -6.97 3.30 2.57
CA TRP A 138 -7.91 3.38 1.44
C TRP A 138 -7.29 4.03 0.21
N LYS A 139 -6.57 5.14 0.36
CA LYS A 139 -5.85 5.79 -0.74
C LYS A 139 -4.79 4.86 -1.34
N ALA A 140 -4.00 4.19 -0.49
CA ALA A 140 -3.00 3.22 -0.94
C ALA A 140 -3.64 2.05 -1.71
N TYR A 141 -4.80 1.56 -1.27
CA TYR A 141 -5.56 0.53 -1.97
C TYR A 141 -6.08 0.98 -3.34
N ASN A 142 -6.43 2.25 -3.49
CA ASN A 142 -6.81 2.83 -4.79
C ASN A 142 -5.60 3.17 -5.68
N GLY A 143 -4.36 2.90 -5.22
CA GLY A 143 -3.14 3.24 -5.95
C GLY A 143 -2.76 4.72 -5.87
N GLU A 144 -3.39 5.48 -4.97
CA GLU A 144 -3.13 6.89 -4.76
C GLU A 144 -2.06 7.13 -3.69
N LYS A 145 -1.19 8.10 -3.95
CA LYS A 145 -0.12 8.50 -3.06
C LYS A 145 -0.51 9.77 -2.28
N LEU A 146 -0.97 9.61 -1.04
CA LEU A 146 -1.17 10.75 -0.14
C LEU A 146 0.13 11.03 0.61
N VAL A 147 0.78 12.16 0.29
CA VAL A 147 2.01 12.61 0.93
C VAL A 147 1.65 13.44 2.16
N LEU A 148 2.02 12.95 3.34
CA LEU A 148 1.83 13.71 4.58
C LEU A 148 2.89 14.81 4.71
N PRO A 149 2.56 16.02 5.20
CA PRO A 149 3.45 17.18 5.11
C PRO A 149 4.78 17.01 5.85
N VAL A 150 4.80 16.30 6.99
CA VAL A 150 6.01 16.11 7.79
C VAL A 150 6.74 14.82 7.42
N ILE A 151 6.02 13.70 7.36
CA ILE A 151 6.63 12.37 7.17
C ILE A 151 6.66 11.89 5.71
N GLY A 152 5.87 12.51 4.84
CA GLY A 152 5.78 12.17 3.43
C GLY A 152 7.08 12.46 2.67
N PRO A 153 7.67 13.68 2.74
CA PRO A 153 8.94 13.95 2.07
C PRO A 153 10.09 13.02 2.50
N LEU A 154 10.12 12.63 3.77
CA LEU A 154 11.07 11.65 4.30
C LEU A 154 10.85 10.27 3.68
N ALA A 155 9.59 9.85 3.55
CA ALA A 155 9.24 8.59 2.91
C ALA A 155 9.58 8.59 1.41
N GLU A 156 9.40 9.72 0.72
CA GLU A 156 9.78 9.86 -0.69
C GLU A 156 11.29 9.75 -0.88
N GLN A 157 12.07 10.47 -0.05
CA GLN A 157 13.52 10.43 -0.11
C GLN A 157 14.05 9.01 0.08
N GLN A 158 13.47 8.25 1.02
CA GLN A 158 13.93 6.91 1.33
C GLN A 158 13.43 5.84 0.33
N ALA A 159 12.25 6.06 -0.28
CA ALA A 159 11.74 5.20 -1.34
C ALA A 159 12.50 5.34 -2.67
N GLY A 160 13.09 6.52 -2.91
CA GLY A 160 13.88 6.81 -4.11
C GLY A 160 15.36 6.41 -4.04
N ARG A 161 15.86 5.99 -2.87
CA ARG A 161 17.23 5.45 -2.69
C ARG A 161 17.32 4.00 -3.13
#